data_AF-A0A382F5P0-F1
#
_entry.id   AF-A0A382F5P0-F1
#
_cell.length_a   1.000
_cell.length_b   1.000
_cell.length_c   1.000
_cell.angle_alpha   90.00
_cell.angle_beta   90.00
_cell.angle_gamma   90.00
#
_symmetry.space_group_name_H-M   'P 1'
#
loop_
_entity.id
_entity.type
_entity.pdbx_description
1 polymer ?
#
loop_
_entity_poly.entity_id
_entity_poly.type
_entity_poly.pdbx_seq_one_letter_code
_entity_poly.pdbx_strand_id
1 'polypeptide(L)' 'MKKALVTGVTGQDGAYLSKILLEKGYKVYGTFRRVSTPNFWRLQTLNVYSKIHLIPADLLDMGSLLEALKVSDP' A
#
# COMPACT_ATOMS: atom_id res chain seq x y z
N MET A 1 -13.31 -10.91 -5.49
CA MET A 1 -11.84 -10.79 -5.37
C MET A 1 -11.55 -10.19 -4.01
N LYS A 2 -10.68 -10.81 -3.20
CA LYS A 2 -10.37 -10.28 -1.86
C LYS A 2 -9.50 -9.03 -2.00
N LYS A 3 -9.71 -8.04 -1.15
CA LYS A 3 -8.97 -6.79 -1.13
C LYS A 3 -8.16 -6.73 0.16
N ALA A 4 -7.10 -5.93 0.16
CA ALA A 4 -6.27 -5.71 1.35
C ALA A 4 -5.71 -4.31 1.32
N LEU A 5 -5.79 -3.61 2.45
CA LEU A 5 -5.13 -2.34 2.68
C LEU A 5 -3.91 -2.56 3.57
N VAL A 6 -2.72 -2.26 3.05
CA VAL A 6 -1.44 -2.40 3.75
C VAL A 6 -0.92 -1.01 4.12
N THR A 7 -0.89 -0.69 5.40
CA THR A 7 -0.19 0.50 5.89
C THR A 7 1.31 0.23 5.99
N GLY A 8 2.13 1.28 5.81
CA GLY A 8 3.59 1.10 5.80
C GLY A 8 4.08 0.24 4.63
N VAL A 9 3.38 0.27 3.49
CA VAL A 9 3.64 -0.58 2.32
C VAL A 9 5.07 -0.45 1.77
N THR A 10 5.72 0.69 1.97
CA THR A 10 7.09 0.98 1.52
C THR A 10 8.18 0.46 2.47
N GLY A 11 7.78 0.00 3.66
CA GLY A 11 8.64 -0.70 4.61
C GLY A 11 9.05 -2.08 4.10
N GLN A 12 9.91 -2.76 4.87
CA GLN A 12 10.33 -4.13 4.54
C GLN A 12 9.12 -5.08 4.55
N ASP A 13 8.44 -5.16 5.69
CA ASP A 13 7.34 -6.10 5.88
C ASP A 13 6.17 -5.81 4.97
N GLY A 14 5.80 -4.53 4.82
CA GLY A 14 4.73 -4.10 3.91
C GLY A 14 5.00 -4.50 2.46
N ALA A 15 6.24 -4.40 2.00
CA ALA A 15 6.60 -4.74 0.63
C ALA A 15 6.54 -6.26 0.38
N TYR A 16 7.09 -7.07 1.30
CA TYR A 16 7.03 -8.54 1.19
C TYR A 16 5.61 -9.09 1.41
N LEU A 17 4.86 -8.55 2.38
CA LEU A 17 3.45 -8.89 2.59
C LEU A 17 2.62 -8.60 1.35
N SER A 18 2.80 -7.43 0.74
CA SER A 18 2.08 -7.07 -0.49
C SER A 18 2.36 -8.06 -1.62
N LYS A 19 3.62 -8.51 -1.77
CA LYS A 19 3.98 -9.55 -2.73
C LYS A 19 3.23 -10.86 -2.46
N ILE A 20 3.24 -11.34 -1.21
CA ILE A 20 2.55 -12.58 -0.82
C ILE A 20 1.03 -12.46 -1.06
N LEU A 21 0.43 -11.31 -0.76
CA LEU A 21 -1.00 -11.07 -0.98
C LEU A 21 -1.35 -11.06 -2.47
N LEU A 22 -0.54 -10.39 -3.31
CA LEU A 22 -0.70 -10.41 -4.76
C LEU A 22 -0.61 -11.84 -5.32
N GLU A 23 0.36 -12.64 -4.86
CA GLU A 23 0.50 -14.06 -5.22
C GLU A 23 -0.72 -14.90 -4.80
N LYS A 24 -1.39 -14.52 -3.70
CA LYS A 24 -2.65 -15.12 -3.25
C LYS A 24 -3.90 -14.60 -3.98
N GLY A 25 -3.75 -13.73 -4.98
CA GLY A 25 -4.85 -13.20 -5.78
C GLY A 25 -5.64 -12.07 -5.10
N TYR A 26 -5.05 -11.39 -4.12
CA TYR A 26 -5.64 -10.19 -3.53
C TYR A 26 -5.43 -8.98 -4.44
N LYS A 27 -6.40 -8.07 -4.43
CA LYS A 27 -6.20 -6.70 -4.89
C LYS A 27 -5.59 -5.90 -3.74
N VAL A 28 -4.34 -5.49 -3.90
CA VAL A 28 -3.59 -4.83 -2.83
C VAL A 28 -3.61 -3.31 -3.00
N TYR A 29 -4.00 -2.63 -1.94
CA TYR A 29 -3.89 -1.19 -1.75
C TYR A 29 -2.81 -0.93 -0.69
N GLY A 30 -1.97 0.07 -0.92
CA GLY A 30 -0.87 0.40 -0.02
C GLY A 30 -0.87 1.87 0.35
N THR A 31 -0.74 2.20 1.64
CA THR A 31 -0.61 3.60 2.04
C THR A 31 0.83 4.07 2.10
N PHE A 32 1.07 5.31 1.67
CA PHE A 32 2.35 5.99 1.80
C PHE A 32 2.16 7.42 2.30
N ARG A 33 3.14 7.93 3.06
CA ARG A 33 3.11 9.33 3.50
C ARG A 33 3.51 10.24 2.35
N ARG A 34 2.82 11.36 2.17
CA ARG A 34 3.25 12.40 1.22
C ARG A 34 4.51 13.07 1.75
N VAL A 35 5.58 12.96 0.97
CA VAL A 35 6.87 13.63 1.19
C VAL A 35 7.36 14.17 -0.15
N SER A 36 8.33 15.08 -0.14
CA SER A 36 8.88 15.70 -1.35
C SER A 36 9.39 14.69 -2.38
N THR A 37 10.02 13.61 -1.91
CA THR A 37 10.46 12.48 -2.75
C THR A 37 9.97 11.18 -2.15
N PRO A 38 8.92 10.55 -2.70
CA PRO A 38 8.43 9.29 -2.18
C PRO A 38 9.42 8.17 -2.49
N ASN A 39 9.57 7.23 -1.55
CA ASN A 39 10.52 6.14 -1.67
C ASN A 39 9.82 4.80 -1.84
N PHE A 40 9.88 4.26 -3.06
CA PHE A 40 9.22 3.00 -3.45
C PHE A 40 10.20 1.90 -3.85
N TRP A 41 11.50 2.08 -3.55
CA TRP A 41 12.56 1.18 -4.03
C TRP A 41 12.29 -0.29 -3.72
N ARG A 42 11.80 -0.64 -2.51
CA ARG A 42 11.49 -2.03 -2.15
C ARG A 42 10.40 -2.64 -3.03
N LEU A 43 9.35 -1.87 -3.31
CA LEU A 43 8.26 -2.30 -4.19
C LEU A 43 8.74 -2.47 -5.63
N GLN A 44 9.69 -1.63 -6.05
CA GLN A 44 10.33 -1.72 -7.37
C GLN A 44 11.24 -2.94 -7.46
N THR A 45 12.13 -3.15 -6.48
CA THR A 45 13.01 -4.33 -6.39
C THR A 45 12.22 -5.64 -6.40
N LEU A 46 11.05 -5.66 -5.74
CA LEU A 46 10.17 -6.84 -5.71
C LEU A 46 9.24 -6.95 -6.93
N ASN A 47 9.30 -6.03 -7.90
CA ASN A 47 8.44 -5.98 -9.09
C ASN A 47 6.93 -6.00 -8.76
N VAL A 48 6.55 -5.31 -7.67
CA VAL A 48 5.15 -5.17 -7.23
C VAL A 48 4.64 -3.74 -7.29
N TYR A 49 5.52 -2.76 -7.52
CA TYR A 49 5.16 -1.34 -7.55
C TYR A 49 3.95 -1.02 -8.46
N SER A 50 3.94 -1.51 -9.70
CA SER A 50 2.86 -1.30 -10.66
C SER A 50 1.60 -2.13 -10.39
N LYS A 51 1.65 -3.07 -9.43
CA LYS A 51 0.54 -3.98 -9.08
C LYS A 51 -0.22 -3.54 -7.83
N ILE A 52 0.30 -2.52 -7.12
CA ILE A 52 -0.28 -2.02 -5.87
C ILE A 52 -0.95 -0.68 -6.16
N HIS A 53 -2.17 -0.50 -5.66
CA HIS A 53 -2.86 0.78 -5.69
C HIS A 53 -2.38 1.64 -4.51
N LEU A 54 -1.50 2.61 -4.78
CA LEU A 54 -0.91 3.47 -3.75
C LEU A 54 -1.85 4.64 -3.40
N ILE A 55 -2.15 4.79 -2.10
CA ILE A 55 -3.00 5.85 -1.56
C ILE A 55 -2.16 6.72 -0.62
N PRO A 56 -2.12 8.04 -0.81
CA PRO A 56 -1.48 8.92 0.16
C PRO A 56 -2.29 8.92 1.47
N ALA A 57 -1.67 8.53 2.59
CA ALA A 57 -2.27 8.63 3.91
C ALA A 57 -1.21 8.79 5.01
N ASP A 58 -1.59 9.44 6.11
CA ASP A 58 -0.81 9.53 7.33
C ASP A 58 -1.59 8.87 8.48
N LEU A 59 -0.92 8.05 9.29
CA LEU A 59 -1.55 7.35 10.40
C LEU A 59 -2.04 8.30 11.50
N LEU A 60 -1.50 9.52 11.54
CA LEU A 60 -1.92 10.57 12.48
C LEU A 60 -3.08 11.42 11.93
N ASP A 61 -3.43 11.29 10.65
CA ASP A 61 -4.53 12.00 10.02
C ASP A 61 -5.71 11.07 9.75
N MET A 62 -6.70 11.14 10.63
CA MET A 62 -7.94 10.36 10.54
C MET A 62 -8.68 10.55 9.21
N GLY A 63 -8.67 11.76 8.64
CA GLY A 63 -9.35 12.03 7.37
C GLY A 63 -8.73 11.23 6.23
N SER A 64 -7.40 11.20 6.17
CA SER A 64 -6.67 10.41 5.17
C SER A 64 -6.87 8.90 5.32
N LEU A 65 -7.00 8.39 6.56
CA LEU A 65 -7.25 6.98 6.83
C LEU A 65 -8.68 6.57 6.44
N LEU A 66 -9.67 7.41 6.74
CA LEU A 66 -11.05 7.19 6.31
C LEU A 66 -11.15 7.17 4.78
N GLU A 67 -10.44 8.05 4.09
CA GLU A 67 -10.39 8.04 2.63
C GLU A 67 -9.71 6.79 2.09
N ALA A 68 -8.59 6.37 2.69
CA ALA A 68 -7.91 5.13 2.31
C ALA A 68 -8.82 3.89 2.48
N LEU A 69 -9.60 3.83 3.57
CA LEU A 69 -10.57 2.76 3.80
C LEU A 69 -11.70 2.79 2.76
N LYS A 70 -12.27 3.97 2.45
CA LYS A 70 -13.32 4.11 1.43
C LYS A 70 -12.85 3.69 0.04
N VAL A 71 -11.65 4.14 -0.37
CA VAL A 71 -11.08 3.84 -1.70
C VAL A 71 -10.67 2.38 -1.82
N SER A 72 -10.10 1.80 -0.76
CA SER A 72 -9.65 0.41 -0.79
C SER A 72 -10.77 -0.59 -0.60
N ASP A 73 -11.80 -0.25 0.18
CA ASP A 73 -12.92 -1.13 0.56
C ASP A 73 -12.44 -2.56 0.86
N PRO A 74 -11.49 -2.72 1.80
CA PRO A 74 -10.66 -3.91 1.93
C PRO A 74 -11.38 -5.08 2.62
#